data_AF-A0A7W1RZ89-F1
#
_entry.id   AF-A0A7W1RZ89-F1
#
_cell.length_a   1.000
_cell.length_b   1.000
_cell.length_c   1.000
_cell.angle_alpha   90.00
_cell.angle_beta   90.00
_cell.angle_gamma   90.00
#
_symmetry.space_group_name_H-M   'P 1'
#
loop_
_entity.id
_entity.type
_entity.pdbx_description
1 polymer ?
#
loop_
_entity_poly.entity_id
_entity_poly.type
_entity_poly.pdbx_seq_one_letter_code
_entity_poly.pdbx_strand_id
1 'polypeptide(L)'
;RLFTRATGRSPLRTAALARLDRAAALVTRGDEAFAAIAARLGYANQFHFSRAFRRAYGRSPTTARNDAQQRGIPLLHGASLPPRVRGR
;
A
#
# COMPACT_ATOMS: atom_id res chain seq x y z
N ARG A 1 22.37 -7.11 15.57
CA ARG A 1 22.54 -6.75 14.14
C ARG A 1 22.47 -8.03 13.30
N LEU A 2 21.30 -8.49 12.85
CA LEU A 2 21.16 -9.82 12.22
C LEU A 2 20.19 -9.92 11.02
N PHE A 3 19.87 -8.82 10.33
CA PHE A 3 18.87 -8.85 9.25
C PHE A 3 19.32 -8.25 7.91
N THR A 4 20.59 -7.85 7.79
CA THR A 4 21.10 -7.14 6.59
C THR A 4 21.68 -8.07 5.52
N ARG A 5 21.87 -9.37 5.80
CA ARG A 5 22.67 -10.27 4.94
C ARG A 5 21.90 -11.16 3.97
N ALA A 6 20.58 -11.29 4.07
CA ALA A 6 19.83 -12.27 3.25
C ALA A 6 19.11 -11.68 2.02
N THR A 7 18.91 -10.36 1.92
CA THR A 7 18.00 -9.78 0.90
C THR A 7 18.50 -8.52 0.20
N GLY A 8 19.68 -7.99 0.54
CA GLY A 8 20.20 -6.74 -0.05
C GLY A 8 19.30 -5.50 0.17
N ARG A 9 18.29 -5.60 1.04
CA ARG A 9 17.33 -4.53 1.36
C ARG A 9 17.18 -4.49 2.88
N SER A 10 17.27 -3.28 3.45
CA SER A 10 17.14 -3.09 4.90
C SER A 10 15.84 -3.73 5.41
N PRO A 11 15.84 -4.50 6.51
CA PRO A 11 14.66 -5.16 7.09
C PRO A 11 13.47 -4.21 7.34
N LEU A 12 13.76 -2.95 7.64
CA LEU A 12 12.76 -1.88 7.77
C LEU A 12 12.00 -1.65 6.46
N ARG A 13 12.68 -1.77 5.32
CA ARG A 13 12.10 -1.61 3.98
C ARG A 13 11.22 -2.80 3.60
N THR A 14 11.61 -4.02 3.98
CA THR A 14 10.83 -5.23 3.72
C THR A 14 9.54 -5.25 4.55
N ALA A 15 9.62 -4.89 5.84
CA ALA A 15 8.44 -4.74 6.68
C ALA A 15 7.51 -3.60 6.20
N ALA A 16 8.07 -2.51 5.69
CA ALA A 16 7.29 -1.42 5.09
C ALA A 16 6.53 -1.86 3.83
N LEU A 17 7.14 -2.70 2.97
CA LEU A 17 6.47 -3.23 1.78
C LEU A 17 5.30 -4.15 2.14
N ALA A 18 5.47 -5.06 3.10
CA ALA A 18 4.38 -5.94 3.55
C ALA A 18 3.20 -5.16 4.17
N ARG A 19 3.49 -4.07 4.91
CA ARG A 19 2.46 -3.15 5.42
C ARG A 19 1.72 -2.44 4.29
N LEU A 20 2.45 -2.01 3.26
CA LEU A 20 1.89 -1.32 2.11
C LEU A 20 1.03 -2.25 1.24
N ASP A 21 1.34 -3.54 1.17
CA ASP A 21 0.52 -4.54 0.47
C ASP A 21 -0.87 -4.68 1.12
N ARG A 22 -0.90 -4.81 2.44
CA ARG A 22 -2.16 -4.79 3.20
C ARG A 22 -2.92 -3.48 3.02
N ALA A 23 -2.19 -2.36 3.00
CA ALA A 23 -2.80 -1.04 2.76
C ALA A 23 -3.49 -0.99 1.40
N ALA A 24 -2.88 -1.58 0.37
CA ALA A 24 -3.40 -1.56 -0.97
C ALA A 24 -4.75 -2.26 -1.07
N ALA A 25 -4.92 -3.40 -0.38
CA ALA A 25 -6.21 -4.10 -0.28
C ALA A 25 -7.29 -3.26 0.45
N LEU A 26 -6.94 -2.53 1.50
CA LEU A 26 -7.87 -1.65 2.22
C LEU A 26 -8.26 -0.42 1.40
N VAL A 27 -7.29 0.12 0.65
CA VAL A 27 -7.50 1.27 -0.24
C VAL A 27 -8.47 0.92 -1.37
N THR A 28 -8.34 -0.27 -1.98
CA THR A 28 -9.20 -0.70 -3.10
C THR A 28 -10.60 -1.09 -2.68
N ARG A 29 -10.75 -1.72 -1.51
CA ARG A 29 -12.08 -2.01 -0.95
C ARG A 29 -12.91 -0.75 -0.74
N GLY A 30 -12.27 0.33 -0.30
CA GLY A 30 -12.93 1.62 -0.14
C GLY A 30 -13.70 1.81 1.17
N ASP A 31 -13.74 0.79 2.02
CA ASP A 31 -14.54 0.78 3.26
C ASP A 31 -13.99 1.69 4.36
N GLU A 32 -12.68 1.95 4.36
CA GLU A 32 -12.01 2.72 5.43
C GLU A 32 -11.50 4.08 4.94
N ALA A 33 -11.55 5.09 5.81
CA ALA A 33 -10.90 6.38 5.56
C ALA A 33 -9.36 6.22 5.52
N PHE A 34 -8.67 7.01 4.70
CA PHE A 34 -7.21 6.95 4.60
C PHE A 34 -6.49 7.25 5.93
N ALA A 35 -7.11 8.06 6.80
CA ALA A 35 -6.62 8.31 8.15
C ALA A 35 -6.66 7.06 9.03
N ALA A 36 -7.73 6.26 8.96
CA ALA A 36 -7.85 4.99 9.69
C ALA A 36 -6.82 3.96 9.19
N ILE A 37 -6.67 3.84 7.87
CA ILE A 37 -5.65 2.99 7.24
C ILE A 37 -4.24 3.43 7.69
N ALA A 38 -3.98 4.73 7.76
CA ALA A 38 -2.70 5.26 8.23
C ALA A 38 -2.41 4.88 9.69
N ALA A 39 -3.37 5.07 10.59
CA ALA A 39 -3.25 4.72 12.01
C ALA A 39 -3.01 3.21 12.19
N ARG A 40 -3.75 2.37 11.48
CA ARG A 40 -3.63 0.90 11.52
C ARG A 40 -2.27 0.38 11.05
N LEU A 41 -1.57 1.15 10.22
CA LEU A 41 -0.25 0.80 9.69
C LEU A 41 0.90 1.49 10.44
N GLY A 42 0.59 2.29 11.47
CA GLY A 42 1.58 3.00 12.28
C GLY A 42 2.13 4.28 11.62
N TYR A 43 1.40 4.89 10.70
CA TYR A 43 1.76 6.21 10.16
C TYR A 43 1.17 7.32 11.03
N ALA A 44 1.95 8.40 11.19
CA ALA A 44 1.53 9.56 11.97
C ALA A 44 0.25 10.24 11.45
N ASN A 45 0.05 10.22 10.12
CA ASN A 45 -1.15 10.77 9.50
C ASN A 45 -1.32 10.23 8.06
N GLN A 46 -2.48 10.56 7.46
CA GLN A 46 -2.83 10.18 6.09
C GLN A 46 -1.86 10.72 5.02
N PHE A 47 -1.19 11.86 5.26
CA PHE A 47 -0.27 12.46 4.30
C PHE A 47 1.05 11.68 4.25
N HIS A 48 1.58 11.26 5.41
CA HIS A 48 2.74 10.38 5.51
C HIS A 48 2.48 9.05 4.83
N PHE A 49 1.31 8.44 5.11
CA PHE A 49 0.86 7.23 4.44
C PHE A 49 0.78 7.41 2.91
N SER A 50 0.11 8.46 2.44
CA SER A 50 -0.07 8.72 1.00
C SER A 50 1.25 8.90 0.27
N ARG A 51 2.23 9.57 0.90
CA ARG A 51 3.58 9.72 0.35
C ARG A 51 4.31 8.38 0.28
N ALA A 52 4.24 7.57 1.34
CA ALA A 52 4.85 6.23 1.36
C ALA A 52 4.21 5.30 0.32
N PHE A 53 2.89 5.30 0.22
CA PHE A 53 2.12 4.54 -0.75
C PHE A 53 2.49 4.92 -2.19
N ARG A 54 2.54 6.22 -2.50
CA ARG A 54 2.95 6.70 -3.83
C ARG A 54 4.39 6.33 -4.17
N ARG A 55 5.31 6.35 -3.20
CA ARG A 55 6.70 5.92 -3.42
C ARG A 55 6.81 4.42 -3.72
N ALA A 56 5.91 3.60 -3.20
CA ALA A 56 5.92 2.16 -3.43
C ALA A 56 5.14 1.75 -4.71
N TYR A 57 3.97 2.34 -4.95
CA TYR A 57 3.05 1.94 -6.03
C TYR A 57 3.02 2.89 -7.22
N GLY A 58 3.74 4.02 -7.15
CA GLY A 58 3.79 5.02 -8.22
C GLY A 58 2.55 5.92 -8.34
N ARG A 59 1.45 5.60 -7.65
CA ARG A 59 0.19 6.37 -7.65
C ARG A 59 -0.34 6.63 -6.24
N SER A 60 -1.17 7.65 -6.09
CA SER A 60 -1.78 7.98 -4.79
C SER A 60 -2.82 6.93 -4.38
N PRO A 61 -3.06 6.74 -3.06
CA PRO A 61 -4.11 5.84 -2.59
C PRO A 61 -5.50 6.26 -3.09
N THR A 62 -5.78 7.56 -3.19
CA THR A 62 -7.03 8.07 -3.77
C THR A 62 -7.23 7.65 -5.22
N THR A 63 -6.19 7.79 -6.05
CA THR A 63 -6.23 7.34 -7.45
C THR A 63 -6.44 5.84 -7.56
N ALA A 64 -5.79 5.05 -6.69
CA ALA A 64 -5.92 3.61 -6.68
C ALA A 64 -7.32 3.15 -6.26
N ARG A 65 -7.95 3.83 -5.29
CA ARG A 65 -9.35 3.60 -4.90
C ARG A 65 -10.31 3.94 -6.04
N ASN A 66 -10.15 5.11 -6.66
CA ASN A 66 -11.02 5.54 -7.74
C ASN A 66 -10.91 4.61 -8.97
N ASP A 67 -9.70 4.19 -9.36
CA ASP A 67 -9.47 3.20 -10.43
C ASP A 67 -10.13 1.85 -10.12
N ALA A 68 -10.14 1.42 -8.86
CA ALA A 68 -10.82 0.20 -8.44
C ALA A 68 -12.35 0.33 -8.50
N GLN A 69 -12.90 1.48 -8.09
CA GLN A 69 -14.34 1.75 -8.11
C GLN A 69 -14.87 1.97 -9.54
N GLN A 70 -14.13 2.67 -10.40
CA GLN A 70 -14.51 2.95 -11.78
C GLN A 70 -14.48 1.70 -12.68
N ARG A 71 -13.66 0.70 -12.35
CA ARG A 71 -13.59 -0.55 -13.12
C ARG A 71 -14.77 -1.49 -12.89
N GLY A 72 -15.74 -1.12 -12.06
CA GLY A 72 -17.00 -1.87 -11.90
C GLY A 72 -16.80 -3.32 -11.48
N ILE A 73 -15.68 -3.67 -10.85
CA ILE A 73 -15.45 -5.03 -10.34
C ILE A 73 -16.20 -5.10 -9.01
N PRO A 74 -17.27 -5.90 -8.87
CA PRO A 74 -17.86 -6.16 -7.57
C PRO A 74 -16.84 -7.02 -6.80
N LEU A 75 -15.99 -6.39 -6.01
CA LEU A 75 -14.90 -7.03 -5.28
C LEU A 75 -15.45 -7.82 -4.09
N LEU A 76 -16.05 -8.98 -4.38
CA LEU A 76 -16.34 -9.99 -3.36
C LEU A 76 -15.07 -10.70 -2.86
N HIS A 77 -13.90 -10.49 -3.48
CA HIS A 77 -12.68 -11.22 -3.15
C HIS A 77 -11.47 -10.29 -3.04
N GLY A 78 -10.70 -10.45 -1.97
CA GLY A 78 -9.50 -9.68 -1.63
C GLY A 78 -8.38 -9.79 -2.68
N ALA A 79 -8.51 -9.11 -3.81
CA ALA A 79 -7.45 -8.93 -4.78
C ALA A 79 -6.48 -7.86 -4.31
N SER A 80 -5.32 -8.30 -3.82
CA SER A 80 -4.15 -7.45 -3.58
C SER A 80 -3.78 -6.71 -4.89
N LEU A 81 -3.64 -5.40 -4.79
CA LEU A 81 -3.14 -4.54 -5.86
C LEU A 81 -1.74 -5.04 -6.26
N PRO A 82 -1.52 -5.53 -7.49
CA PRO A 82 -0.18 -5.94 -7.87
C PRO A 82 0.73 -4.71 -7.80
N PRO A 83 1.86 -4.78 -7.06
CA PRO A 83 2.84 -3.71 -7.09
C PRO A 83 3.29 -3.57 -8.54
N ARG A 84 3.02 -2.42 -9.17
CA ARG A 84 3.60 -2.08 -10.46
C ARG A 84 5.10 -1.92 -10.26
N VAL A 85 5.82 -3.03 -10.38
CA VAL A 85 7.28 -3.05 -10.45
C VAL A 85 7.63 -2.30 -11.72
N ARG A 86 8.10 -1.06 -11.59
CA ARG A 86 8.64 -0.30 -12.71
C ARG A 86 9.82 -1.10 -13.25
N GLY A 87 9.70 -1.58 -14.47
CA GLY A 87 10.74 -2.32 -15.16
C GLY A 87 11.97 -1.45 -15.41
N ARG A 88 13.11 -2.15 -15.38
CA ARG A 88 14.50 -1.73 -15.63
C ARG A 88 15.20 -1.02 -14.49
#